data_AF-A0A2N1Q7W1-F1
#
_entry.id   AF-A0A2N1Q7W1-F1
#
_cell.length_a   1.000
_cell.length_b   1.000
_cell.length_c   1.000
_cell.angle_alpha   90.00
_cell.angle_beta   90.00
_cell.angle_gamma   90.00
#
_symmetry.space_group_name_H-M   'P 1'
#
loop_
_entity.id
_entity.type
_entity.pdbx_description
1 polymer ?
#
loop_
_entity_poly.entity_id
_entity_poly.type
_entity_poly.pdbx_seq_one_letter_code
_entity_poly.pdbx_strand_id
1 'polypeptide(L)'
;MAIIKDMQSKFGVALSYHRITAFNINYVSKKAVVCIASYLSKEARANRHAPLEEIDIEVPESDFSLFAESNPIAQGYLWLKENVVGFDDSLDDFDVVEGTAHAPSETENPQ
;
A
#
# COMPACT_ATOMS: atom_id res chain seq x y z
N MET A 1 -0.69 6.22 -6.26
CA MET A 1 0.68 6.18 -5.72
C MET A 1 1.13 4.74 -5.57
N ALA A 2 2.42 4.52 -5.75
CA ALA A 2 3.16 3.30 -5.45
C ALA A 2 4.61 3.68 -5.17
N ILE A 3 5.39 2.72 -4.68
CA ILE A 3 6.83 2.83 -4.50
C ILE A 3 7.53 1.92 -5.50
N ILE A 4 8.56 2.44 -6.16
CA ILE A 4 9.50 1.69 -7.00
C ILE A 4 10.76 1.43 -6.19
N LYS A 5 11.05 0.15 -5.95
CA LYS A 5 12.23 -0.29 -5.19
C LYS A 5 12.48 -1.77 -5.44
N ASP A 6 13.72 -2.13 -5.72
CA ASP A 6 14.06 -3.55 -5.86
C ASP A 6 14.16 -4.22 -4.48
N MET A 7 13.42 -5.30 -4.30
CA MET A 7 13.39 -6.13 -3.09
C MET A 7 13.35 -7.62 -3.46
N GLN A 8 13.71 -8.48 -2.50
CA GLN A 8 13.49 -9.91 -2.61
C GLN A 8 12.30 -10.30 -1.74
N SER A 9 11.33 -11.00 -2.33
CA SER A 9 10.26 -11.64 -1.56
C SER A 9 10.83 -12.70 -0.62
N LYS A 10 10.01 -13.14 0.34
CA LYS A 10 10.35 -14.26 1.25
C LYS A 10 10.70 -15.57 0.52
N PHE A 11 10.33 -15.70 -0.75
CA PHE A 11 10.57 -16.87 -1.58
C PHE A 11 11.74 -16.71 -2.56
N GLY A 12 12.50 -15.60 -2.49
CA GLY A 12 13.65 -15.34 -3.37
C GLY A 12 13.27 -14.90 -4.79
N VAL A 13 12.03 -14.44 -4.98
CA VAL A 13 11.58 -13.83 -6.24
C VAL A 13 11.73 -12.32 -6.14
N ALA A 14 12.26 -11.70 -7.19
CA ALA A 14 12.44 -10.26 -7.29
C ALA A 14 11.09 -9.52 -7.34
N LEU A 15 11.03 -8.40 -6.61
CA LEU A 15 9.93 -7.45 -6.55
C LEU A 15 10.50 -6.07 -6.88
N SER A 16 9.78 -5.25 -7.65
CA SER A 16 10.22 -3.88 -7.96
C SER A 16 9.14 -2.81 -7.78
N TYR A 17 7.89 -3.22 -7.55
CA TYR A 17 6.74 -2.33 -7.50
C TYR A 17 5.83 -2.64 -6.32
N HIS A 18 5.65 -1.67 -5.43
CA HIS A 18 5.01 -1.86 -4.13
C HIS A 18 3.88 -0.86 -3.93
N ARG A 19 2.71 -1.33 -3.50
CA ARG A 19 1.53 -0.48 -3.34
C ARG A 19 0.81 -0.76 -2.04
N ILE A 20 0.48 0.30 -1.31
CA ILE A 20 -0.50 0.22 -0.23
C ILE A 20 -1.87 -0.08 -0.85
N THR A 21 -2.42 -1.24 -0.54
CA THR A 21 -3.73 -1.69 -1.04
C THR A 21 -4.84 -1.37 -0.05
N ALA A 22 -4.53 -1.39 1.25
CA ALA A 22 -5.44 -1.05 2.32
C ALA A 22 -4.68 -0.44 3.51
N PHE A 23 -5.42 0.29 4.32
CA PHE A 23 -4.94 0.79 5.61
C PHE A 23 -6.05 0.55 6.64
N ASN A 24 -5.75 -0.27 7.63
CA ASN A 24 -6.71 -0.62 8.68
C ASN A 24 -6.40 0.20 9.93
N ILE A 25 -7.37 0.98 10.40
CA ILE A 25 -7.23 1.80 11.60
C ILE A 25 -8.31 1.45 12.62
N ASN A 26 -7.86 1.20 13.85
CA ASN A 26 -8.73 1.05 15.00
C ASN A 26 -8.37 2.12 16.03
N TYR A 27 -9.22 3.14 16.14
CA TYR A 27 -9.01 4.26 17.06
C TYR A 27 -9.18 3.90 18.53
N VAL A 28 -10.05 2.94 18.85
CA VAL A 28 -10.30 2.51 20.24
C VAL A 28 -9.06 1.83 20.80
N SER A 29 -8.46 0.92 20.03
CA SER A 29 -7.25 0.20 20.43
C SER A 29 -5.95 0.88 19.98
N LYS A 30 -6.02 2.05 19.33
CA LYS A 30 -4.89 2.76 18.71
C LYS A 30 -3.99 1.84 17.85
N LYS A 31 -4.61 0.98 17.05
CA LYS A 31 -3.91 0.08 16.13
C LYS A 31 -4.02 0.59 14.70
N ALA A 32 -2.89 0.62 14.01
CA ALA A 32 -2.83 0.92 12.58
C ALA A 32 -2.04 -0.18 11.87
N VAL A 33 -2.54 -0.65 10.73
CA VAL A 33 -1.90 -1.69 9.91
C VAL A 33 -1.88 -1.22 8.46
N VAL A 34 -0.70 -1.22 7.86
CA VAL A 34 -0.47 -0.92 6.44
C VAL A 34 -0.42 -2.22 5.66
N CYS A 35 -1.33 -2.40 4.71
CA CYS A 35 -1.34 -3.57 3.82
C CYS A 35 -0.64 -3.22 2.51
N ILE A 36 0.42 -3.94 2.17
CA ILE A 36 1.25 -3.69 0.98
C ILE A 36 1.19 -4.90 0.06
N ALA A 37 0.87 -4.65 -1.21
CA ALA A 37 1.02 -5.61 -2.28
C ALA A 37 2.28 -5.30 -3.10
N SER A 38 3.09 -6.31 -3.31
CA SER A 38 4.34 -6.25 -4.07
C SER A 38 4.25 -7.07 -5.35
N TYR A 39 4.69 -6.47 -6.45
CA TYR A 39 4.63 -7.04 -7.79
C TYR A 39 6.03 -7.17 -8.38
N LEU A 40 6.15 -8.05 -9.37
CA LEU A 40 7.36 -8.17 -10.18
C LEU A 40 7.75 -6.83 -10.80
N SER A 41 6.77 -6.10 -11.33
CA SER A 41 6.95 -4.80 -11.97
C SER A 41 5.64 -4.00 -12.03
N LYS A 42 5.74 -2.73 -12.43
CA LYS A 42 4.59 -1.86 -12.70
C LYS A 42 3.68 -2.43 -13.79
N GLU A 43 4.26 -3.02 -14.83
CA GLU A 43 3.55 -3.65 -15.95
C GLU A 43 2.79 -4.90 -15.49
N ALA A 44 3.37 -5.72 -14.61
CA ALA A 44 2.66 -6.88 -14.06
C ALA A 44 1.37 -6.45 -13.35
N ARG A 45 1.43 -5.37 -12.57
CA ARG A 45 0.26 -4.75 -11.95
C ARG A 45 -0.72 -4.19 -12.98
N ALA A 46 -0.23 -3.49 -14.01
CA ALA A 46 -1.07 -2.94 -15.08
C ALA A 46 -1.84 -4.03 -15.85
N ASN A 47 -1.20 -5.18 -16.05
CA ASN A 47 -1.79 -6.37 -16.66
C ASN A 47 -2.65 -7.20 -15.70
N ARG A 48 -2.96 -6.66 -14.50
CA ARG A 48 -3.81 -7.30 -13.47
C ARG A 48 -3.30 -8.67 -13.01
N HIS A 49 -2.00 -8.90 -13.05
CA HIS A 49 -1.42 -10.09 -12.40
C HIS A 49 -1.61 -9.98 -10.89
N ALA A 50 -1.74 -11.14 -10.24
CA ALA A 50 -1.75 -11.20 -8.78
C ALA A 50 -0.42 -10.66 -8.21
N PRO A 51 -0.46 -9.99 -7.05
CA PRO A 51 0.77 -9.65 -6.36
C PRO A 51 1.55 -10.92 -5.99
N LEU A 52 2.87 -10.81 -6.04
CA LEU A 52 3.75 -11.91 -5.66
C LEU A 52 3.88 -12.01 -4.14
N GLU A 53 3.67 -10.90 -3.44
CA GLU A 53 3.69 -10.87 -1.98
C GLU A 53 2.70 -9.83 -1.47
N GLU A 54 1.96 -10.19 -0.42
CA GLU A 54 1.14 -9.27 0.36
C GLU A 54 1.58 -9.32 1.82
N ILE A 55 1.86 -8.16 2.40
CA ILE A 55 2.31 -8.04 3.78
C ILE A 55 1.47 -7.02 4.54
N ASP A 56 1.15 -7.38 5.78
CA ASP A 56 0.55 -6.49 6.76
C ASP A 56 1.64 -6.02 7.71
N ILE A 57 1.85 -4.71 7.78
CA ILE A 57 2.81 -4.09 8.69
C ILE A 57 2.03 -3.36 9.79
N GLU A 58 2.12 -3.88 11.02
CA GLU A 58 1.59 -3.18 12.19
C GLU A 58 2.47 -1.97 12.50
N VAL A 59 1.85 -0.80 12.53
CA VAL A 59 2.48 0.46 12.90
C VAL A 59 2.67 0.48 14.42
N PRO A 60 3.86 0.86 14.94
CA PRO A 60 4.07 1.05 16.37
C PRO A 60 3.04 2.01 16.96
N GLU A 61 2.54 1.72 18.17
CA GLU A 61 1.54 2.57 18.81
C GLU A 61 2.03 4.02 19.01
N SER A 62 3.34 4.23 19.15
CA SER A 62 3.96 5.57 19.23
C SER A 62 3.70 6.43 18.00
N ASP A 63 3.52 5.80 16.85
CA ASP A 63 3.41 6.45 15.55
C ASP A 63 1.93 6.55 15.11
N PHE A 64 1.01 5.98 15.89
CA PHE A 64 -0.42 5.96 15.57
C PHE A 64 -0.98 7.36 15.30
N SER A 65 -0.54 8.36 16.06
CA SER A 65 -1.01 9.74 15.94
C SER A 65 -0.68 10.37 14.58
N LEU A 66 0.36 9.90 13.87
CA LEU A 66 0.72 10.38 12.53
C LEU A 66 -0.43 10.19 11.52
N PHE A 67 -1.24 9.16 11.75
CA PHE A 67 -2.34 8.75 10.86
C PHE A 67 -3.70 9.31 11.26
N ALA A 68 -3.78 10.05 12.37
CA ALA A 68 -5.06 10.55 12.89
C ALA A 68 -5.53 11.84 12.19
N GLU A 69 -4.61 12.67 11.71
CA GLU A 69 -4.90 14.03 11.19
C GLU A 69 -4.65 14.20 9.69
N SER A 70 -4.24 13.12 9.01
CA SER A 70 -3.82 13.15 7.61
C SER A 70 -4.48 12.02 6.80
N ASN A 71 -4.31 12.05 5.48
CA ASN A 71 -4.71 10.92 4.65
C ASN A 71 -3.84 9.71 5.00
N PRO A 72 -4.41 8.63 5.56
CA PRO A 72 -3.62 7.53 6.12
C PRO A 72 -2.84 6.76 5.05
N ILE A 73 -3.32 6.73 3.81
CA ILE A 73 -2.61 6.10 2.70
C ILE A 73 -1.37 6.91 2.34
N ALA A 74 -1.50 8.23 2.16
CA ALA A 74 -0.38 9.10 1.86
C ALA A 74 0.67 9.09 2.99
N GLN A 75 0.20 9.20 4.24
CA GLN A 75 1.06 9.09 5.41
C GLN A 75 1.72 7.71 5.51
N GLY A 76 1.01 6.64 5.13
CA GLY A 76 1.55 5.28 5.09
C GLY A 76 2.78 5.20 4.20
N TYR A 77 2.74 5.77 3.00
CA TYR A 77 3.91 5.77 2.12
C TYR A 77 5.11 6.53 2.70
N LEU A 78 4.89 7.68 3.33
CA LEU A 78 5.96 8.42 4.01
C LEU A 78 6.56 7.59 5.15
N TRP A 79 5.69 7.03 5.99
CA TRP A 79 6.08 6.22 7.12
C TRP A 79 6.88 4.98 6.70
N LEU A 80 6.51 4.33 5.60
CA LEU A 80 7.26 3.17 5.07
C LEU A 80 8.70 3.54 4.75
N LYS A 81 8.94 4.69 4.08
CA LYS A 81 10.30 5.12 3.73
C LYS A 81 11.14 5.46 4.96
N GLU A 82 10.52 6.04 5.98
CA GLU A 82 11.23 6.46 7.18
C GLU A 82 11.52 5.31 8.15
N ASN A 83 10.66 4.27 8.18
CA ASN A 83 10.65 3.30 9.29
C ASN A 83 10.80 1.84 8.86
N VAL A 84 10.62 1.51 7.58
CA VAL A 84 10.71 0.13 7.11
C VAL A 84 11.96 -0.07 6.27
N VAL A 85 12.85 -0.92 6.78
CA VAL A 85 14.11 -1.29 6.11
C VAL A 85 13.82 -1.80 4.70
N GLY A 86 14.50 -1.19 3.73
CA GLY A 86 14.35 -1.52 2.32
C GLY A 86 13.48 -0.53 1.55
N PHE A 87 12.78 0.41 2.20
CA PHE A 87 11.99 1.46 1.53
C PHE A 87 12.61 2.87 1.59
N ASP A 88 13.70 3.05 2.33
CA ASP A 88 14.41 4.31 2.59
C ASP A 88 14.75 5.12 1.32
N ASP A 89 15.42 4.53 0.34
CA ASP A 89 15.78 5.21 -0.93
C ASP A 89 14.80 4.93 -2.08
N SER A 90 13.52 4.77 -1.77
CA SER A 90 12.54 4.35 -2.76
C SER A 90 11.89 5.51 -3.52
N LEU A 91 11.59 5.30 -4.80
CA LEU A 91 11.03 6.33 -5.67
C LEU A 91 9.50 6.27 -5.67
N ASP A 92 8.86 7.43 -5.63
CA ASP A 92 7.40 7.51 -5.76
C ASP A 92 6.96 7.40 -7.21
N ASP A 93 5.99 6.52 -7.46
CA ASP A 93 5.22 6.46 -8.69
C ASP A 93 3.84 7.08 -8.45
N PHE A 94 3.63 8.28 -8.98
CA PHE A 94 2.36 8.98 -8.90
C PHE A 94 1.40 8.62 -10.04
N ASP A 95 1.84 7.81 -11.01
CA ASP A 95 1.03 7.49 -12.17
C ASP A 95 -0.23 6.71 -11.78
N VAL A 96 -1.34 7.09 -12.40
CA VAL A 96 -2.60 6.36 -12.31
C VAL A 96 -2.59 5.30 -13.41
N VAL A 97 -2.39 4.04 -13.02
CA VAL A 97 -2.57 2.92 -13.94
C VAL A 97 -4.06 2.76 -14.22
N GLU A 98 -4.49 3.01 -15.46
CA GLU A 98 -5.90 2.90 -15.88
C GLU A 98 -6.48 1.53 -15.51
N GLY A 99 -7.62 1.54 -14.81
CA GLY A 99 -8.29 0.33 -14.31
C GLY A 99 -8.71 0.37 -12.84
N THR A 100 -8.34 1.42 -12.09
CA THR A 100 -8.84 1.68 -10.73
C THR A 100 -10.08 2.58 -10.71
N ALA A 101 -10.84 2.64 -11.80
CA ALA A 101 -12.16 3.27 -11.76
C ALA A 101 -13.01 2.45 -10.79
N HIS A 102 -13.42 3.10 -9.70
CA HIS A 102 -14.30 2.58 -8.67
C HIS A 102 -15.39 1.71 -9.29
N ALA A 103 -15.59 0.50 -8.73
CA ALA A 103 -16.83 -0.22 -8.96
C ALA A 103 -17.98 0.76 -8.71
N PRO A 104 -18.92 0.94 -9.66
CA PRO A 104 -20.08 1.76 -9.39
C PRO A 104 -20.77 1.19 -8.15
N SER A 105 -20.92 2.04 -7.14
CA SER A 105 -21.81 1.79 -6.02
C SER A 105 -23.17 1.42 -6.61
N GLU A 106 -23.61 0.18 -6.41
CA GLU A 106 -25.00 -0.22 -6.65
C GLU A 106 -25.87 0.54 -5.64
N THR A 107 -26.18 1.80 -5.93
CA THR A 107 -27.28 2.50 -5.27
C THR A 107 -28.57 1.97 -5.85
N GLU A 108 -29.20 1.12 -5.04
CA GLU A 108 -30.65 0.99 -4.81
C GLU A 108 -31.57 1.16 -6.02
N ASN A 109 -32.16 0.04 -6.39
CA ASN A 109 -33.37 -0.07 -7.18
C ASN A 109 -34.56 0.57 -6.41
N PRO A 110 -35.24 1.63 -6.91
CA PRO A 110 -36.57 1.96 -6.43
C PRO A 110 -37.62 1.35 -7.38
N GLN A 111 -38.55 0.63 -6.75
CA GLN A 111 -39.79 0.04 -7.28
C GLN A 111 -40.40 0.65 -8.54
#